data_AF-A0A1T5PB53-F1
#
_entry.id   AF-A0A1T5PB53-F1
#
_cell.length_a   1.000
_cell.length_b   1.000
_cell.length_c   1.000
_cell.angle_alpha   90.00
_cell.angle_beta   90.00
_cell.angle_gamma   90.00
#
_symmetry.space_group_name_H-M   'P 1'
#
loop_
_entity.id
_entity.type
_entity.pdbx_description
1 polymer ?
#
loop_
_entity_poly.entity_id
_entity_poly.type
_entity_poly.pdbx_seq_one_letter_code
_entity_poly.pdbx_strand_id
1 'polypeptide(L)'
;MKIIGREELERKLFEETDGIKFSRHKDKLIKLFAESEREAVIHAFMQYAREGGLKHWRGFLMTDILGLVQEGESAYASFFKWALTDPATAYWAVDGFLKTAGPEAYPLLVTMATDEAVELAVRANAIKCLSVHSQQTFDSGLPADPGYWKPEQLPVQALLQWQEEGYPQGIGYAPPVTHPALLEPITPLENLAAKLEKKLAKLRKQRYDKANPDNHLVVANENDLVRITEKWTLPETYALFLRNFSPLHVQIDGDSFEQGLHLYGAQELIARQSGYSMNTVTNEVIPEWPLHLLVIADDGGDPYCLDLSVISNGDAPVLYSQHGIGYWEFEKAADSFIDFLKILTK
;
A
#
# COMPACT_ATOMS: atom_id res chain seq x y z
N MET A 1 -35.71 -21.57 -6.78
CA MET A 1 -34.74 -21.12 -5.76
C MET A 1 -35.51 -20.27 -4.76
N LYS A 2 -35.62 -20.65 -3.47
CA LYS A 2 -36.32 -19.79 -2.48
C LYS A 2 -35.50 -18.51 -2.31
N ILE A 3 -36.11 -17.36 -2.59
CA ILE A 3 -35.52 -16.06 -2.25
C ILE A 3 -35.53 -16.00 -0.72
N ILE A 4 -34.36 -16.01 -0.10
CA ILE A 4 -34.23 -15.82 1.34
C ILE A 4 -34.42 -14.32 1.59
N GLY A 5 -35.36 -13.95 2.46
CA GLY A 5 -35.59 -12.55 2.83
C GLY A 5 -34.46 -12.00 3.73
N ARG A 6 -34.31 -10.66 3.76
CA ARG A 6 -33.30 -9.95 4.58
C ARG A 6 -33.34 -10.38 6.05
N GLU A 7 -34.52 -10.31 6.68
CA GLU A 7 -34.71 -10.64 8.11
C GLU A 7 -34.26 -12.09 8.45
N GLU A 8 -34.44 -13.02 7.52
CA GLU A 8 -34.01 -14.41 7.70
C GLU A 8 -32.48 -14.55 7.61
N LEU A 9 -31.82 -13.76 6.76
CA LEU A 9 -30.35 -13.71 6.73
C LEU A 9 -29.78 -13.00 7.96
N GLU A 10 -30.43 -11.93 8.43
CA GLU A 10 -30.04 -11.24 9.67
C GLU A 10 -30.15 -12.17 10.87
N ARG A 11 -31.28 -12.88 11.02
CA ARG A 11 -31.43 -13.89 12.07
C ARG A 11 -30.34 -14.95 12.02
N LYS A 12 -30.04 -15.47 10.82
CA LYS A 12 -28.95 -16.43 10.62
C LYS A 12 -27.58 -15.85 10.95
N LEU A 13 -27.36 -14.56 10.70
CA LEU A 13 -26.13 -13.88 11.08
C LEU A 13 -25.92 -13.92 12.60
N PHE A 14 -26.98 -13.64 13.39
CA PHE A 14 -26.96 -13.63 14.86
C PHE A 14 -26.90 -15.02 15.50
N GLU A 15 -27.53 -16.02 14.89
CA GLU A 15 -27.53 -17.41 15.38
C GLU A 15 -26.23 -18.17 15.03
N GLU A 16 -25.38 -17.64 14.14
CA GLU A 16 -24.22 -18.35 13.61
C GLU A 16 -23.05 -18.41 14.61
N THR A 17 -22.39 -19.57 14.64
CA THR A 17 -21.22 -19.86 15.49
C THR A 17 -19.99 -20.21 14.67
N ASP A 18 -20.15 -20.47 13.37
CA ASP A 18 -19.10 -20.74 12.41
C ASP A 18 -18.74 -19.46 11.63
N GLY A 19 -17.48 -19.02 11.74
CA GLY A 19 -17.02 -17.80 11.07
C GLY A 19 -17.11 -17.82 9.54
N ILE A 20 -16.95 -18.98 8.91
CA ILE A 20 -17.05 -19.11 7.45
C ILE A 20 -18.49 -18.92 7.01
N LYS A 21 -19.45 -19.53 7.72
CA LYS A 21 -20.88 -19.35 7.43
C LYS A 21 -21.34 -17.93 7.75
N PHE A 22 -20.83 -17.34 8.84
CA PHE A 22 -21.08 -15.94 9.20
C PHE A 22 -20.69 -15.02 8.05
N SER A 23 -19.45 -15.15 7.55
CA SER A 23 -18.94 -14.38 6.43
C SER A 23 -19.84 -14.52 5.19
N ARG A 24 -20.26 -15.74 4.86
CA ARG A 24 -21.18 -16.00 3.74
C ARG A 24 -22.56 -15.34 3.93
N HIS A 25 -23.09 -15.27 5.15
CA HIS A 25 -24.37 -14.61 5.42
C HIS A 25 -24.24 -13.08 5.30
N LYS A 26 -23.18 -12.51 5.87
CA LYS A 26 -22.80 -11.10 5.74
C LYS A 26 -22.67 -10.68 4.26
N ASP A 27 -21.90 -11.41 3.47
CA ASP A 27 -21.69 -11.09 2.05
C ASP A 27 -22.98 -11.19 1.24
N LYS A 28 -23.86 -12.15 1.58
CA LYS A 28 -25.19 -12.26 0.96
C LYS A 28 -26.09 -11.09 1.31
N LEU A 29 -26.05 -10.61 2.56
CA LEU A 29 -26.81 -9.43 2.97
C LEU A 29 -26.41 -8.21 2.14
N ILE A 30 -25.10 -7.95 2.02
CA ILE A 30 -24.59 -6.85 1.19
C ILE A 30 -25.03 -7.05 -0.27
N LYS A 31 -24.74 -8.21 -0.85
CA LYS A 31 -24.99 -8.48 -2.27
C LYS A 31 -26.46 -8.36 -2.67
N LEU A 32 -27.38 -8.79 -1.81
CA LEU A 32 -28.80 -8.86 -2.15
C LEU A 32 -29.58 -7.60 -1.73
N PHE A 33 -29.12 -6.87 -0.72
CA PHE A 33 -29.94 -5.84 -0.07
C PHE A 33 -29.24 -4.48 0.11
N ALA A 34 -27.92 -4.35 -0.09
CA ALA A 34 -27.25 -3.06 0.10
C ALA A 34 -27.68 -1.97 -0.90
N GLU A 35 -28.16 -2.37 -2.09
CA GLU A 35 -28.63 -1.41 -3.11
C GLU A 35 -30.05 -0.89 -2.80
N SER A 36 -30.95 -1.77 -2.35
CA SER A 36 -32.37 -1.43 -2.13
C SER A 36 -32.73 -1.10 -0.68
N GLU A 37 -31.98 -1.63 0.29
CA GLU A 37 -32.26 -1.56 1.74
C GLU A 37 -30.97 -1.24 2.53
N ARG A 38 -30.12 -0.36 1.99
CA ARG A 38 -28.79 0.01 2.55
C ARG A 38 -28.81 0.28 4.05
N GLU A 39 -29.71 1.14 4.51
CA GLU A 39 -29.79 1.55 5.92
C GLU A 39 -30.13 0.36 6.82
N ALA A 40 -31.00 -0.54 6.37
CA ALA A 40 -31.39 -1.71 7.12
C ALA A 40 -30.21 -2.69 7.28
N VAL A 41 -29.43 -2.88 6.22
CA VAL A 41 -28.18 -3.68 6.27
C VAL A 41 -27.17 -3.04 7.23
N ILE A 42 -26.97 -1.72 7.16
CA ILE A 42 -26.10 -0.98 8.08
C ILE A 42 -26.56 -1.20 9.53
N HIS A 43 -27.85 -1.05 9.81
CA HIS A 43 -28.40 -1.25 11.16
C HIS A 43 -28.21 -2.68 11.68
N ALA A 44 -28.42 -3.69 10.85
CA ALA A 44 -28.18 -5.08 11.22
C ALA A 44 -26.71 -5.34 11.58
N PHE A 45 -25.77 -4.77 10.81
CA PHE A 45 -24.34 -4.89 11.09
C PHE A 45 -23.92 -4.11 12.33
N MET A 46 -24.44 -2.89 12.52
CA MET A 46 -24.21 -2.10 13.74
C MET A 46 -24.72 -2.82 14.99
N GLN A 47 -25.89 -3.45 14.90
CA GLN A 47 -26.42 -4.26 16.00
C GLN A 47 -25.54 -5.48 16.27
N TYR A 48 -25.07 -6.18 15.23
CA TYR A 48 -24.18 -7.33 15.42
C TYR A 48 -22.83 -6.89 16.01
N ALA A 49 -22.27 -5.75 15.59
CA ALA A 49 -21.03 -5.22 16.17
C ALA A 49 -21.16 -4.99 17.69
N ARG A 50 -22.35 -4.60 18.17
CA ARG A 50 -22.65 -4.43 19.60
C ARG A 50 -22.83 -5.75 20.33
N GLU A 51 -23.66 -6.63 19.78
CA GLU A 51 -24.28 -7.73 20.52
C GLU A 51 -23.85 -9.12 20.04
N GLY A 52 -23.29 -9.23 18.84
CA GLY A 52 -23.02 -10.49 18.16
C GLY A 52 -22.06 -11.43 18.89
N GLY A 53 -22.34 -12.73 18.85
CA GLY A 53 -21.60 -13.74 19.62
C GLY A 53 -20.15 -13.96 19.16
N LEU A 54 -19.86 -13.76 17.87
CA LEU A 54 -18.51 -13.94 17.32
C LEU A 54 -17.69 -12.66 17.48
N LYS A 55 -17.05 -12.50 18.64
CA LYS A 55 -16.29 -11.28 19.00
C LYS A 55 -15.26 -10.85 17.97
N HIS A 56 -14.50 -11.78 17.41
CA HIS A 56 -13.47 -11.48 16.40
C HIS A 56 -14.07 -10.94 15.09
N TRP A 57 -15.32 -11.26 14.77
CA TRP A 57 -16.03 -10.74 13.58
C TRP A 57 -16.59 -9.33 13.77
N ARG A 58 -16.69 -8.83 15.00
CA ARG A 58 -17.19 -7.48 15.27
C ARG A 58 -16.29 -6.41 14.63
N GLY A 59 -14.97 -6.56 14.76
CA GLY A 59 -14.00 -5.68 14.10
C GLY A 59 -14.06 -5.78 12.57
N PHE A 60 -14.15 -7.00 12.02
CA PHE A 60 -14.26 -7.20 10.57
C PHE A 60 -15.53 -6.57 9.97
N LEU A 61 -16.65 -6.57 10.70
CA LEU A 61 -17.87 -5.89 10.23
C LEU A 61 -17.71 -4.37 10.12
N MET A 62 -16.79 -3.76 10.87
CA MET A 62 -16.61 -2.31 10.85
C MET A 62 -16.19 -1.82 9.46
N THR A 63 -15.39 -2.59 8.72
CA THR A 63 -14.99 -2.25 7.35
C THR A 63 -16.17 -2.34 6.38
N ASP A 64 -17.08 -3.31 6.56
CA ASP A 64 -18.31 -3.41 5.77
C ASP A 64 -19.27 -2.25 6.07
N ILE A 65 -19.46 -1.91 7.35
CA ILE A 65 -20.27 -0.75 7.76
C ILE A 65 -19.70 0.52 7.15
N LEU A 66 -18.39 0.73 7.27
CA LEU A 66 -17.69 1.89 6.71
C LEU A 66 -17.82 1.99 5.18
N GLY A 67 -17.79 0.84 4.48
CA GLY A 67 -18.01 0.79 3.03
C GLY A 67 -19.44 1.13 2.60
N LEU A 68 -20.43 0.91 3.46
CA LEU A 68 -21.84 1.21 3.20
C LEU A 68 -22.24 2.64 3.59
N VAL A 69 -21.62 3.19 4.63
CA VAL A 69 -21.85 4.56 5.11
C VAL A 69 -21.21 5.58 4.15
N GLN A 70 -21.89 6.68 3.89
CA GLN A 70 -21.40 7.80 3.07
C GLN A 70 -20.82 8.92 3.94
N GLU A 71 -19.97 9.75 3.34
CA GLU A 71 -19.38 10.92 3.99
C GLU A 71 -20.47 11.87 4.50
N GLY A 72 -20.35 12.33 5.74
CA GLY A 72 -21.27 13.29 6.36
C GLY A 72 -22.61 12.71 6.82
N GLU A 73 -22.81 11.39 6.79
CA GLU A 73 -24.01 10.74 7.35
C GLU A 73 -23.98 10.73 8.89
N SER A 74 -24.21 11.90 9.49
CA SER A 74 -24.09 12.15 10.94
C SER A 74 -25.02 11.28 11.81
N ALA A 75 -26.08 10.70 11.22
CA ALA A 75 -26.95 9.73 11.89
C ALA A 75 -26.17 8.52 12.45
N TYR A 76 -25.06 8.14 11.81
CA TYR A 76 -24.22 7.01 12.22
C TYR A 76 -23.05 7.41 13.13
N ALA A 77 -22.77 8.71 13.32
CA ALA A 77 -21.63 9.19 14.11
C ALA A 77 -21.66 8.69 15.57
N SER A 78 -22.86 8.61 16.16
CA SER A 78 -23.03 8.10 17.53
C SER A 78 -22.61 6.64 17.69
N PHE A 79 -22.76 5.83 16.64
CA PHE A 79 -22.33 4.44 16.65
C PHE A 79 -20.81 4.34 16.63
N PHE A 80 -20.13 5.05 15.72
CA PHE A 80 -18.67 5.03 15.68
C PHE A 80 -18.05 5.63 16.94
N LYS A 81 -18.65 6.70 17.51
CA LYS A 81 -18.25 7.23 18.81
C LYS A 81 -18.38 6.21 19.94
N TRP A 82 -19.43 5.41 19.96
CA TRP A 82 -19.54 4.28 20.90
C TRP A 82 -18.46 3.22 20.64
N ALA A 83 -18.23 2.86 19.38
CA ALA A 83 -17.26 1.82 19.01
C ALA A 83 -15.80 2.20 19.37
N LEU A 84 -15.46 3.49 19.43
CA LEU A 84 -14.19 3.97 19.96
C LEU A 84 -13.94 3.56 21.43
N THR A 85 -14.99 3.24 22.19
CA THR A 85 -14.88 2.84 23.60
C THR A 85 -14.69 1.33 23.79
N ASP A 86 -14.85 0.53 22.74
CA ASP A 86 -14.71 -0.93 22.78
C ASP A 86 -13.38 -1.35 22.13
N PRO A 87 -12.44 -1.97 22.86
CA PRO A 87 -11.13 -2.36 22.32
C PRO A 87 -11.21 -3.22 21.05
N ALA A 88 -12.27 -4.04 20.90
CA ALA A 88 -12.43 -4.90 19.73
C ALA A 88 -12.81 -4.15 18.43
N THR A 89 -13.30 -2.92 18.55
CA THR A 89 -13.79 -2.13 17.41
C THR A 89 -13.12 -0.76 17.27
N ALA A 90 -12.45 -0.27 18.32
CA ALA A 90 -11.88 1.07 18.38
C ALA A 90 -10.95 1.40 17.20
N TYR A 91 -10.07 0.48 16.81
CA TYR A 91 -9.16 0.68 15.67
C TYR A 91 -9.93 1.07 14.40
N TRP A 92 -10.96 0.29 14.04
CA TRP A 92 -11.75 0.50 12.83
C TRP A 92 -12.77 1.65 12.97
N ALA A 93 -13.16 1.98 14.20
CA ALA A 93 -14.12 3.04 14.47
C ALA A 93 -13.58 4.46 14.21
N VAL A 94 -12.25 4.64 14.24
CA VAL A 94 -11.59 5.93 13.98
C VAL A 94 -12.03 6.52 12.64
N ASP A 95 -11.87 5.77 11.55
CA ASP A 95 -12.18 6.25 10.20
C ASP A 95 -13.67 6.50 10.03
N GLY A 96 -14.50 5.59 10.55
CA GLY A 96 -15.96 5.77 10.52
C GLY A 96 -16.44 6.99 11.30
N PHE A 97 -15.80 7.32 12.42
CA PHE A 97 -16.16 8.52 13.19
C PHE A 97 -15.78 9.80 12.44
N LEU A 98 -14.59 9.83 11.82
CA LEU A 98 -14.19 10.94 10.94
C LEU A 98 -15.13 11.09 9.74
N LYS A 99 -15.40 9.99 9.03
CA LYS A 99 -16.29 9.97 7.86
C LYS A 99 -17.70 10.49 8.15
N THR A 100 -18.21 10.28 9.37
CA THR A 100 -19.59 10.63 9.73
C THR A 100 -19.74 11.94 10.50
N ALA A 101 -18.76 12.29 11.35
CA ALA A 101 -18.77 13.51 12.15
C ALA A 101 -17.87 14.63 11.58
N GLY A 102 -17.01 14.32 10.63
CA GLY A 102 -16.07 15.27 10.03
C GLY A 102 -15.16 15.91 11.11
N PRO A 103 -14.90 17.23 11.01
CA PRO A 103 -14.07 17.95 11.98
C PRO A 103 -14.54 17.88 13.44
N GLU A 104 -15.83 17.59 13.70
CA GLU A 104 -16.32 17.41 15.08
C GLU A 104 -15.70 16.20 15.78
N ALA A 105 -15.11 15.26 15.02
CA ALA A 105 -14.40 14.12 15.57
C ALA A 105 -13.02 14.48 16.16
N TYR A 106 -12.40 15.57 15.71
CA TYR A 106 -10.99 15.88 15.99
C TYR A 106 -10.65 15.95 17.48
N PRO A 107 -11.42 16.64 18.35
CA PRO A 107 -11.06 16.74 19.76
C PRO A 107 -10.96 15.37 20.43
N LEU A 108 -11.92 14.48 20.18
CA LEU A 108 -11.93 13.14 20.76
C LEU A 108 -10.78 12.29 20.24
N LEU A 109 -10.51 12.34 18.93
CA LEU A 109 -9.44 11.54 18.32
C LEU A 109 -8.04 12.04 18.70
N VAL A 110 -7.85 13.35 18.89
CA VAL A 110 -6.60 13.89 19.46
C VAL A 110 -6.44 13.41 20.90
N THR A 111 -7.47 13.50 21.75
CA THR A 111 -7.41 12.96 23.11
C THR A 111 -7.02 11.48 23.10
N MET A 112 -7.67 10.66 22.28
CA MET A 112 -7.34 9.23 22.14
C MET A 112 -5.92 8.99 21.65
N ALA A 113 -5.44 9.73 20.65
CA ALA A 113 -4.09 9.59 20.10
C ALA A 113 -2.99 9.92 21.14
N THR A 114 -3.27 10.85 22.04
CA THR A 114 -2.32 11.32 23.06
C THR A 114 -2.40 10.57 24.39
N ASP A 115 -3.48 9.82 24.64
CA ASP A 115 -3.65 9.05 25.88
C ASP A 115 -2.85 7.75 25.85
N GLU A 116 -1.86 7.64 26.72
CA GLU A 116 -1.00 6.45 26.84
C GLU A 116 -1.73 5.20 27.36
N ALA A 117 -2.93 5.35 27.93
CA ALA A 117 -3.77 4.21 28.30
C ALA A 117 -4.46 3.55 27.09
N VAL A 118 -4.54 4.24 25.96
CA VAL A 118 -5.09 3.71 24.70
C VAL A 118 -4.04 2.83 24.01
N GLU A 119 -4.49 1.71 23.44
CA GLU A 119 -3.61 0.79 22.71
C GLU A 119 -2.86 1.51 21.57
N LEU A 120 -1.56 1.25 21.46
CA LEU A 120 -0.66 1.91 20.49
C LEU A 120 -1.20 1.86 19.06
N ALA A 121 -1.71 0.71 18.62
CA ALA A 121 -2.25 0.55 17.27
C ALA A 121 -3.45 1.47 17.01
N VAL A 122 -4.31 1.68 18.00
CA VAL A 122 -5.46 2.60 17.91
C VAL A 122 -4.99 4.05 17.86
N ARG A 123 -3.99 4.40 18.69
CA ARG A 123 -3.38 5.74 18.70
C ARG A 123 -2.74 6.07 17.35
N ALA A 124 -1.91 5.17 16.83
CA ALA A 124 -1.27 5.33 15.54
C ALA A 124 -2.28 5.45 14.40
N ASN A 125 -3.35 4.63 14.41
CA ASN A 125 -4.41 4.72 13.42
C ASN A 125 -5.19 6.05 13.51
N ALA A 126 -5.50 6.52 14.72
CA ALA A 126 -6.11 7.84 14.93
C ALA A 126 -5.28 8.95 14.29
N ILE A 127 -3.96 8.92 14.49
CA ILE A 127 -3.04 9.91 13.92
C ILE A 127 -3.00 9.81 12.40
N LYS A 128 -2.93 8.60 11.84
CA LYS A 128 -2.96 8.37 10.39
C LYS A 128 -4.24 8.91 9.75
N CYS A 129 -5.40 8.57 10.31
CA CYS A 129 -6.69 9.06 9.81
C CYS A 129 -6.83 10.58 9.97
N LEU A 130 -6.39 11.16 11.09
CA LEU A 130 -6.35 12.60 11.28
C LEU A 130 -5.48 13.28 10.22
N SER A 131 -4.29 12.74 9.94
CA SER A 131 -3.38 13.24 8.89
C SER A 131 -4.09 13.31 7.54
N VAL A 132 -4.72 12.20 7.13
CA VAL A 132 -5.44 12.09 5.86
C VAL A 132 -6.61 13.07 5.78
N HIS A 133 -7.48 13.10 6.78
CA HIS A 133 -8.69 13.92 6.75
C HIS A 133 -8.38 15.43 6.86
N SER A 134 -7.41 15.81 7.69
CA SER A 134 -7.04 17.22 7.91
C SER A 134 -6.01 17.74 6.91
N GLN A 135 -5.50 16.89 6.01
CA GLN A 135 -4.37 17.20 5.11
C GLN A 135 -3.12 17.68 5.87
N GLN A 136 -2.97 17.28 7.13
CA GLN A 136 -1.72 17.43 7.86
C GLN A 136 -0.74 16.34 7.41
N THR A 137 0.52 16.45 7.84
CA THR A 137 1.58 15.50 7.49
C THR A 137 2.14 14.83 8.75
N PHE A 138 1.26 14.47 9.68
CA PHE A 138 1.62 13.85 10.96
C PHE A 138 2.32 12.50 10.77
N ASP A 139 2.00 11.82 9.68
CA ASP A 139 2.51 10.51 9.30
C ASP A 139 3.77 10.57 8.41
N SER A 140 4.40 11.74 8.30
CA SER A 140 5.55 11.93 7.41
C SER A 140 6.75 11.11 7.87
N GLY A 141 7.28 10.27 6.97
CA GLY A 141 8.42 9.40 7.24
C GLY A 141 8.09 8.19 8.13
N LEU A 142 6.80 7.94 8.41
CA LEU A 142 6.35 6.78 9.14
C LEU A 142 5.89 5.67 8.16
N PRO A 143 5.99 4.38 8.55
CA PRO A 143 5.49 3.27 7.74
C PRO A 143 4.05 3.46 7.28
N ALA A 144 3.71 2.98 6.09
CA ALA A 144 2.36 3.09 5.53
C ALA A 144 1.27 2.46 6.42
N ASP A 145 1.60 1.33 7.06
CA ASP A 145 0.73 0.70 8.05
C ASP A 145 1.05 1.24 9.46
N PRO A 146 0.10 1.93 10.13
CA PRO A 146 0.27 2.44 11.48
C PRO A 146 0.53 1.34 12.53
N GLY A 147 0.26 0.07 12.23
CA GLY A 147 0.59 -1.07 13.09
C GLY A 147 2.10 -1.27 13.33
N TYR A 148 2.96 -0.70 12.47
CA TYR A 148 4.42 -0.76 12.64
C TYR A 148 5.01 0.48 13.32
N TRP A 149 4.19 1.44 13.73
CA TRP A 149 4.67 2.66 14.39
C TRP A 149 5.08 2.36 15.83
N LYS A 150 6.13 3.04 16.28
CA LYS A 150 6.62 2.93 17.66
C LYS A 150 6.14 4.10 18.51
N PRO A 151 6.03 3.95 19.84
CA PRO A 151 5.57 5.02 20.73
C PRO A 151 6.34 6.34 20.57
N GLU A 152 7.66 6.25 20.35
CA GLU A 152 8.55 7.40 20.28
C GLU A 152 8.43 8.15 18.94
N GLN A 153 7.80 7.53 17.95
CA GLN A 153 7.56 8.11 16.62
C GLN A 153 6.24 8.88 16.55
N LEU A 154 5.37 8.77 17.56
CA LEU A 154 4.06 9.42 17.52
C LEU A 154 4.24 10.95 17.62
N PRO A 155 3.67 11.73 16.69
CA PRO A 155 3.80 13.19 16.64
C PRO A 155 2.90 13.91 17.66
N VAL A 156 2.95 13.50 18.94
CA VAL A 156 2.07 13.99 20.02
C VAL A 156 2.12 15.50 20.16
N GLN A 157 3.31 16.10 20.14
CA GLN A 157 3.47 17.56 20.26
C GLN A 157 2.80 18.31 19.10
N ALA A 158 2.94 17.80 17.87
CA ALA A 158 2.35 18.43 16.69
C ALA A 158 0.81 18.37 16.73
N LEU A 159 0.23 17.27 17.23
CA LEU A 159 -1.23 17.14 17.40
C LEU A 159 -1.78 18.13 18.43
N LEU A 160 -1.08 18.28 19.56
CA LEU A 160 -1.48 19.21 20.62
C LEU A 160 -1.39 20.66 20.12
N GLN A 161 -0.32 21.01 19.40
CA GLN A 161 -0.20 22.32 18.76
C GLN A 161 -1.33 22.56 17.74
N TRP A 162 -1.59 21.58 16.86
CA TRP A 162 -2.68 21.67 15.88
C TRP A 162 -4.06 21.84 16.54
N GLN A 163 -4.27 21.20 17.70
CA GLN A 163 -5.46 21.40 18.53
C GLN A 163 -5.54 22.83 19.10
N GLU A 164 -4.44 23.37 19.65
CA GLU A 164 -4.38 24.74 20.18
C GLU A 164 -4.66 25.80 19.09
N GLU A 165 -4.24 25.53 17.85
CA GLU A 165 -4.47 26.37 16.68
C GLU A 165 -5.91 26.29 16.12
N GLY A 166 -6.76 25.43 16.69
CA GLY A 166 -8.15 25.28 16.27
C GLY A 166 -8.35 24.35 15.06
N TYR A 167 -7.46 23.38 14.89
CA TYR A 167 -7.51 22.36 13.83
C TYR A 167 -7.47 22.90 12.40
N PRO A 168 -6.52 23.78 12.02
CA PRO A 168 -6.42 24.29 10.67
C PRO A 168 -6.22 23.17 9.64
N GLN A 169 -6.80 23.33 8.46
CA GLN A 169 -6.55 22.42 7.34
C GLN A 169 -5.09 22.56 6.87
N GLY A 170 -4.39 21.44 6.69
CA GLY A 170 -3.06 21.43 6.12
C GLY A 170 -3.06 21.47 4.58
N ILE A 171 -1.86 21.51 4.01
CA ILE A 171 -1.64 21.53 2.56
C ILE A 171 -1.41 20.13 1.95
N GLY A 172 -1.31 19.10 2.80
CA GLY A 172 -1.04 17.72 2.43
C GLY A 172 0.38 17.49 1.91
N TYR A 173 0.57 16.33 1.28
CA TYR A 173 1.82 15.98 0.63
C TYR A 173 1.87 16.48 -0.81
N ALA A 174 3.03 17.02 -1.21
CA ALA A 174 3.32 17.27 -2.60
C ALA A 174 3.39 15.93 -3.37
N PRO A 175 2.89 15.87 -4.61
CA PRO A 175 3.03 14.68 -5.42
C PRO A 175 4.51 14.41 -5.76
N PRO A 176 4.89 13.14 -6.01
CA PRO A 176 6.23 12.81 -6.48
C PRO A 176 6.58 13.56 -7.77
N VAL A 177 7.85 13.96 -7.89
CA VAL A 177 8.36 14.65 -9.08
C VAL A 177 8.51 13.65 -10.23
N THR A 178 7.85 13.94 -11.36
CA THR A 178 7.84 13.07 -12.54
C THR A 178 8.43 13.78 -13.75
N HIS A 179 8.98 13.01 -14.70
CA HIS A 179 9.58 13.56 -15.91
C HIS A 179 8.50 13.90 -16.96
N PRO A 180 8.56 15.07 -17.65
CA PRO A 180 7.54 15.50 -18.62
C PRO A 180 7.28 14.50 -19.76
N ALA A 181 8.29 13.72 -20.15
CA ALA A 181 8.17 12.71 -21.20
C ALA A 181 7.17 11.57 -20.89
N LEU A 182 6.72 11.42 -19.63
CA LEU A 182 5.61 10.51 -19.32
C LEU A 182 4.27 10.99 -19.92
N LEU A 183 4.12 12.30 -20.14
CA LEU A 183 2.96 12.90 -20.79
C LEU A 183 3.16 13.01 -22.30
N GLU A 184 4.36 13.42 -22.72
CA GLU A 184 4.71 13.66 -24.13
C GLU A 184 5.94 12.82 -24.55
N PRO A 185 5.78 11.49 -24.73
CA PRO A 185 6.89 10.60 -25.07
C PRO A 185 7.28 10.73 -26.54
N ILE A 186 8.59 10.79 -26.82
CA ILE A 186 9.18 10.91 -28.16
C ILE A 186 9.97 9.64 -28.52
N THR A 187 10.80 9.15 -27.60
CA THR A 187 11.69 8.00 -27.84
C THR A 187 11.00 6.66 -27.56
N PRO A 188 11.55 5.52 -28.04
CA PRO A 188 11.04 4.20 -27.69
C PRO A 188 10.98 3.93 -26.19
N LEU A 189 12.01 4.34 -25.44
CA LEU A 189 12.06 4.20 -23.98
C LEU A 189 10.95 5.01 -23.30
N GLU A 190 10.80 6.29 -23.69
CA GLU A 190 9.76 7.17 -23.14
C GLU A 190 8.36 6.62 -23.42
N ASN A 191 8.13 6.08 -24.62
CA ASN A 191 6.85 5.46 -24.95
C ASN A 191 6.54 4.24 -24.08
N LEU A 192 7.53 3.44 -23.73
CA LEU A 192 7.36 2.31 -22.80
C LEU A 192 7.15 2.78 -21.36
N ALA A 193 7.94 3.75 -20.89
CA ALA A 193 7.78 4.34 -19.57
C ALA A 193 6.39 4.99 -19.40
N ALA A 194 5.90 5.74 -20.38
CA ALA A 194 4.57 6.33 -20.37
C ALA A 194 3.45 5.26 -20.36
N LYS A 195 3.64 4.14 -21.05
CA LYS A 195 2.69 3.00 -20.99
C LYS A 195 2.70 2.34 -19.61
N LEU A 196 3.88 2.14 -19.03
CA LEU A 196 4.03 1.59 -17.68
C LEU A 196 3.35 2.51 -16.66
N GLU A 197 3.65 3.81 -16.69
CA GLU A 197 3.04 4.80 -15.80
C GLU A 197 1.51 4.82 -15.92
N LYS A 198 0.94 4.65 -17.13
CA LYS A 198 -0.52 4.51 -17.29
C LYS A 198 -1.09 3.25 -16.64
N LYS A 199 -0.34 2.14 -16.62
CA LYS A 199 -0.73 0.90 -15.91
C LYS A 199 -0.68 1.14 -14.41
N LEU A 200 0.41 1.70 -13.90
CA LEU A 200 0.59 2.02 -12.49
C LEU A 200 -0.45 3.03 -11.98
N ALA A 201 -0.81 4.03 -12.79
CA ALA A 201 -1.86 5.00 -12.46
C ALA A 201 -3.24 4.35 -12.25
N LYS A 202 -3.51 3.18 -12.84
CA LYS A 202 -4.75 2.44 -12.58
C LYS A 202 -4.70 1.73 -11.23
N LEU A 203 -3.53 1.24 -10.81
CA LEU A 203 -3.34 0.60 -9.50
C LEU A 203 -3.56 1.63 -8.37
N ARG A 204 -2.97 2.82 -8.51
CA ARG A 204 -3.12 3.92 -7.53
C ARG A 204 -4.55 4.41 -7.34
N LYS A 205 -5.47 4.16 -8.29
CA LYS A 205 -6.90 4.51 -8.10
C LYS A 205 -7.60 3.64 -7.05
N GLN A 206 -7.08 2.46 -6.76
CA GLN A 206 -7.69 1.53 -5.80
C GLN A 206 -7.29 1.86 -4.36
N ARG A 207 -6.01 2.22 -4.16
CA ARG A 207 -5.44 2.64 -2.88
C ARG A 207 -4.27 3.56 -3.17
N TYR A 208 -4.23 4.72 -2.51
CA TYR A 208 -3.12 5.65 -2.61
C TYR A 208 -2.85 6.30 -1.26
N ASP A 209 -1.70 5.98 -0.68
CA ASP A 209 -1.19 6.65 0.52
C ASP A 209 -0.27 7.80 0.10
N LYS A 210 -0.70 9.04 0.33
CA LYS A 210 0.08 10.23 -0.03
C LYS A 210 1.37 10.37 0.79
N ALA A 211 1.41 9.82 2.00
CA ALA A 211 2.61 9.85 2.84
C ALA A 211 3.65 8.81 2.41
N ASN A 212 3.19 7.73 1.77
CA ASN A 212 4.01 6.63 1.26
C ASN A 212 3.62 6.35 -0.20
N PRO A 213 3.93 7.26 -1.13
CA PRO A 213 3.53 7.10 -2.52
C PRO A 213 4.20 5.87 -3.12
N ASP A 214 3.39 4.99 -3.71
CA ASP A 214 3.83 3.79 -4.40
C ASP A 214 3.43 3.81 -5.87
N ASN A 215 3.94 2.83 -6.61
CA ASN A 215 3.60 2.62 -8.00
C ASN A 215 3.77 3.87 -8.86
N HIS A 216 4.86 4.63 -8.74
CA HIS A 216 5.13 5.78 -9.61
C HIS A 216 6.41 5.58 -10.41
N LEU A 217 6.50 6.18 -11.60
CA LEU A 217 7.79 6.49 -12.23
C LEU A 217 8.18 7.94 -11.91
N VAL A 218 9.29 8.12 -11.23
CA VAL A 218 9.78 9.41 -10.73
C VAL A 218 11.15 9.77 -11.29
N VAL A 219 11.52 11.05 -11.20
CA VAL A 219 12.92 11.45 -11.43
C VAL A 219 13.75 10.96 -10.25
N ALA A 220 14.84 10.26 -10.50
CA ALA A 220 15.70 9.72 -9.44
C ALA A 220 16.39 10.83 -8.65
N ASN A 221 16.70 10.52 -7.39
CA ASN A 221 17.60 11.36 -6.60
C ASN A 221 19.03 11.23 -7.15
N GLU A 222 19.69 12.35 -7.43
CA GLU A 222 21.06 12.37 -7.94
C GLU A 222 22.07 11.64 -7.04
N ASN A 223 21.89 11.69 -5.71
CA ASN A 223 22.79 10.97 -4.78
C ASN A 223 22.65 9.45 -4.92
N ASP A 224 21.45 8.94 -5.20
CA ASP A 224 21.26 7.51 -5.44
C ASP A 224 21.93 7.10 -6.74
N LEU A 225 21.79 7.90 -7.80
CA LEU A 225 22.47 7.67 -9.08
C LEU A 225 24.00 7.67 -8.92
N VAL A 226 24.57 8.64 -8.20
CA VAL A 226 26.01 8.68 -7.91
C VAL A 226 26.48 7.38 -7.25
N ARG A 227 25.81 6.96 -6.16
CA ARG A 227 26.15 5.73 -5.44
C ARG A 227 26.02 4.47 -6.30
N ILE A 228 25.05 4.43 -7.22
CA ILE A 228 24.88 3.33 -8.17
C ILE A 228 26.05 3.31 -9.16
N THR A 229 26.40 4.45 -9.74
CA THR A 229 27.49 4.55 -10.74
C THR A 229 28.88 4.31 -10.15
N GLU A 230 29.08 4.53 -8.85
CA GLU A 230 30.30 4.12 -8.14
C GLU A 230 30.47 2.59 -8.07
N LYS A 231 29.36 1.83 -8.15
CA LYS A 231 29.35 0.37 -8.03
C LYS A 231 29.31 -0.34 -9.38
N TRP A 232 28.57 0.19 -10.35
CA TRP A 232 28.33 -0.49 -11.62
C TRP A 232 28.46 0.48 -12.80
N THR A 233 29.01 -0.03 -13.90
CA THR A 233 28.87 0.59 -15.22
C THR A 233 27.55 0.10 -15.83
N LEU A 234 26.54 0.97 -15.84
CA LEU A 234 25.21 0.61 -16.35
C LEU A 234 25.11 0.75 -17.87
N PRO A 235 24.25 -0.07 -18.53
CA PRO A 235 23.84 0.19 -19.91
C PRO A 235 23.18 1.57 -20.02
N GLU A 236 23.47 2.32 -21.08
CA GLU A 236 22.96 3.68 -21.31
C GLU A 236 21.42 3.75 -21.20
N THR A 237 20.72 2.78 -21.79
CA THR A 237 19.26 2.71 -21.75
C THR A 237 18.73 2.57 -20.32
N TYR A 238 19.34 1.70 -19.51
CA TYR A 238 18.91 1.47 -18.13
C TYR A 238 19.27 2.66 -17.23
N ALA A 239 20.44 3.27 -17.42
CA ALA A 239 20.84 4.48 -16.73
C ALA A 239 19.88 5.65 -17.02
N LEU A 240 19.46 5.82 -18.27
CA LEU A 240 18.48 6.82 -18.68
C LEU A 240 17.11 6.55 -18.05
N PHE A 241 16.69 5.28 -18.03
CA PHE A 241 15.45 4.86 -17.39
C PHE A 241 15.46 5.17 -15.89
N LEU A 242 16.51 4.78 -15.15
CA LEU A 242 16.61 5.09 -13.73
C LEU A 242 16.61 6.60 -13.49
N ARG A 243 17.37 7.39 -14.26
CA ARG A 243 17.43 8.84 -14.04
C ARG A 243 16.06 9.52 -14.20
N ASN A 244 15.34 9.19 -15.26
CA ASN A 244 14.14 9.95 -15.65
C ASN A 244 12.83 9.29 -15.22
N PHE A 245 12.83 7.97 -15.02
CA PHE A 245 11.65 7.13 -14.81
C PHE A 245 11.90 6.07 -13.74
N SER A 246 12.69 6.41 -12.69
CA SER A 246 12.95 5.51 -11.58
C SER A 246 11.63 5.00 -11.00
N PRO A 247 11.44 3.67 -10.91
CA PRO A 247 10.37 3.11 -10.13
C PRO A 247 10.39 3.62 -8.68
N LEU A 248 9.22 3.88 -8.12
CA LEU A 248 9.01 4.17 -6.71
C LEU A 248 8.03 3.13 -6.17
N HIS A 249 8.57 2.11 -5.49
CA HIS A 249 7.81 0.97 -4.93
C HIS A 249 6.80 0.39 -5.92
N VAL A 250 7.27 0.01 -7.11
CA VAL A 250 6.41 -0.46 -8.21
C VAL A 250 6.13 -1.95 -8.07
N GLN A 251 4.87 -2.31 -7.89
CA GLN A 251 4.37 -3.68 -7.89
C GLN A 251 3.50 -3.92 -9.13
N ILE A 252 3.77 -5.01 -9.84
CA ILE A 252 3.08 -5.38 -11.08
C ILE A 252 2.58 -6.81 -10.98
N ASP A 253 1.26 -6.94 -10.84
CA ASP A 253 0.59 -8.23 -10.94
C ASP A 253 0.42 -8.66 -12.41
N GLY A 254 0.45 -9.96 -12.66
CA GLY A 254 0.08 -10.54 -13.94
C GLY A 254 0.25 -12.05 -13.98
N ASP A 255 -0.36 -12.72 -14.97
CA ASP A 255 -0.27 -14.18 -15.11
C ASP A 255 1.17 -14.69 -15.30
N SER A 256 2.11 -13.80 -15.65
CA SER A 256 3.54 -14.10 -15.80
C SER A 256 4.36 -13.86 -14.52
N PHE A 257 3.75 -13.31 -13.47
CA PHE A 257 4.40 -12.98 -12.20
C PHE A 257 3.55 -13.54 -11.05
N GLU A 258 3.90 -14.73 -10.56
CA GLU A 258 3.05 -15.50 -9.66
C GLU A 258 2.86 -14.82 -8.29
N GLN A 259 3.87 -14.09 -7.81
CA GLN A 259 3.87 -13.40 -6.52
C GLN A 259 3.77 -11.87 -6.64
N GLY A 260 3.70 -11.36 -7.88
CA GLY A 260 3.74 -9.93 -8.18
C GLY A 260 5.18 -9.44 -8.34
N LEU A 261 5.48 -8.84 -9.49
CA LEU A 261 6.82 -8.34 -9.79
C LEU A 261 7.06 -7.01 -9.09
N HIS A 262 8.12 -6.96 -8.28
CA HIS A 262 8.65 -5.75 -7.71
C HIS A 262 9.75 -5.16 -8.60
N LEU A 263 9.50 -4.03 -9.26
CA LEU A 263 10.48 -3.35 -10.13
C LEU A 263 11.26 -2.29 -9.35
N TYR A 264 12.59 -2.39 -9.35
CA TYR A 264 13.43 -1.59 -8.45
C TYR A 264 13.72 -0.19 -8.98
N GLY A 265 13.56 0.78 -8.07
CA GLY A 265 14.00 2.17 -8.24
C GLY A 265 15.46 2.40 -7.87
N ALA A 266 15.99 3.55 -8.27
CA ALA A 266 17.32 4.00 -7.86
C ALA A 266 17.49 4.02 -6.32
N GLN A 267 16.44 4.43 -5.59
CA GLN A 267 16.45 4.53 -4.13
C GLN A 267 16.77 3.20 -3.43
N GLU A 268 16.26 2.09 -3.95
CA GLU A 268 16.36 0.78 -3.29
C GLU A 268 17.29 -0.21 -3.99
N LEU A 269 17.72 0.07 -5.22
CA LEU A 269 18.50 -0.84 -6.07
C LEU A 269 19.70 -1.46 -5.35
N ILE A 270 20.52 -0.63 -4.67
CA ILE A 270 21.71 -1.11 -3.95
C ILE A 270 21.32 -2.03 -2.80
N ALA A 271 20.34 -1.64 -1.99
CA ALA A 271 19.91 -2.41 -0.83
C ALA A 271 19.30 -3.75 -1.26
N ARG A 272 18.50 -3.75 -2.34
CA ARG A 272 17.91 -4.96 -2.91
C ARG A 272 18.97 -5.89 -3.49
N GLN A 273 19.91 -5.37 -4.28
CA GLN A 273 21.03 -6.14 -4.80
C GLN A 273 21.84 -6.81 -3.67
N SER A 274 22.11 -6.09 -2.58
CA SER A 274 22.81 -6.64 -1.42
C SER A 274 22.06 -7.82 -0.77
N GLY A 275 20.73 -7.84 -0.82
CA GLY A 275 19.93 -8.97 -0.33
C GLY A 275 20.20 -10.30 -1.06
N TYR A 276 20.67 -10.23 -2.30
CA TYR A 276 21.03 -11.39 -3.11
C TYR A 276 22.52 -11.72 -3.08
N SER A 277 23.37 -10.69 -3.06
CA SER A 277 24.80 -10.87 -3.23
C SER A 277 25.60 -10.85 -1.93
N MET A 278 24.99 -10.60 -0.78
CA MET A 278 25.70 -10.49 0.50
C MET A 278 25.09 -11.36 1.60
N ASN A 279 25.96 -11.94 2.43
CA ASN A 279 25.57 -12.63 3.65
C ASN A 279 25.17 -11.59 4.71
N THR A 280 23.94 -11.68 5.21
CA THR A 280 23.39 -10.70 6.17
C THR A 280 24.03 -10.74 7.55
N VAL A 281 24.73 -11.82 7.91
CA VAL A 281 25.43 -11.98 9.19
C VAL A 281 26.87 -11.49 9.10
N THR A 282 27.61 -11.90 8.05
CA THR A 282 29.03 -11.55 7.90
C THR A 282 29.25 -10.24 7.14
N ASN A 283 28.23 -9.75 6.43
CA ASN A 283 28.31 -8.61 5.51
C ASN A 283 29.38 -8.80 4.40
N GLU A 284 29.65 -10.06 4.05
CA GLU A 284 30.56 -10.44 2.98
C GLU A 284 29.78 -10.83 1.71
N VAL A 285 30.42 -10.70 0.56
CA VAL A 285 29.84 -11.13 -0.73
C VAL A 285 29.67 -12.65 -0.72
N ILE A 286 28.51 -13.14 -1.16
CA ILE A 286 28.23 -14.56 -1.37
C ILE A 286 29.07 -15.01 -2.58
N PRO A 287 30.05 -15.92 -2.42
CA PRO A 287 30.96 -16.30 -3.49
C PRO A 287 30.28 -16.84 -4.75
N GLU A 288 29.12 -17.46 -4.59
CA GLU A 288 28.33 -18.06 -5.66
C GLU A 288 27.52 -17.02 -6.47
N TRP A 289 27.40 -15.77 -5.99
CA TRP A 289 26.67 -14.73 -6.72
C TRP A 289 27.52 -14.13 -7.86
N PRO A 290 27.03 -14.14 -9.12
CA PRO A 290 27.79 -13.57 -10.23
C PRO A 290 27.86 -12.03 -10.15
N LEU A 291 29.08 -11.49 -9.99
CA LEU A 291 29.30 -10.05 -9.79
C LEU A 291 28.87 -9.14 -10.96
N HIS A 292 28.73 -9.71 -12.17
CA HIS A 292 28.29 -8.98 -13.35
C HIS A 292 26.76 -8.91 -13.47
N LEU A 293 26.02 -9.59 -12.60
CA LEU A 293 24.56 -9.54 -12.58
C LEU A 293 24.07 -8.48 -11.61
N LEU A 294 23.22 -7.60 -12.13
CA LEU A 294 22.53 -6.57 -11.35
C LEU A 294 21.04 -6.89 -11.31
N VAL A 295 20.51 -7.21 -10.13
CA VAL A 295 19.07 -7.43 -9.91
C VAL A 295 18.33 -6.11 -10.07
N ILE A 296 17.37 -6.08 -11.01
CA ILE A 296 16.56 -4.89 -11.32
C ILE A 296 15.08 -5.08 -10.97
N ALA A 297 14.66 -6.32 -10.69
CA ALA A 297 13.34 -6.66 -10.20
C ALA A 297 13.36 -8.05 -9.55
N ASP A 298 12.32 -8.37 -8.78
CA ASP A 298 12.07 -9.74 -8.30
C ASP A 298 10.59 -10.12 -8.35
N ASP A 299 10.30 -11.40 -8.54
CA ASP A 299 8.97 -11.99 -8.36
C ASP A 299 9.01 -12.90 -7.14
N GLY A 300 8.62 -12.38 -5.98
CA GLY A 300 8.62 -13.14 -4.72
C GLY A 300 9.98 -13.72 -4.33
N GLY A 301 11.07 -13.03 -4.68
CA GLY A 301 12.43 -13.51 -4.47
C GLY A 301 13.13 -14.07 -5.71
N ASP A 302 12.42 -14.38 -6.79
CA ASP A 302 13.01 -14.82 -8.07
C ASP A 302 13.59 -13.62 -8.84
N PRO A 303 14.93 -13.47 -8.94
CA PRO A 303 15.53 -12.24 -9.46
C PRO A 303 15.46 -12.14 -10.99
N TYR A 304 15.19 -10.92 -11.47
CA TYR A 304 15.44 -10.50 -12.85
C TYR A 304 16.68 -9.60 -12.87
N CYS A 305 17.71 -10.02 -13.60
CA CYS A 305 19.03 -9.40 -13.58
C CYS A 305 19.43 -8.85 -14.95
N LEU A 306 20.01 -7.65 -15.00
CA LEU A 306 20.79 -7.24 -16.15
C LEU A 306 22.15 -7.95 -16.14
N ASP A 307 22.54 -8.51 -17.28
CA ASP A 307 23.90 -9.02 -17.49
C ASP A 307 24.83 -7.90 -17.97
N LEU A 308 25.56 -7.32 -17.03
CA LEU A 308 26.50 -6.21 -17.30
C LEU A 308 27.76 -6.67 -18.07
N SER A 309 27.99 -7.98 -18.21
CA SER A 309 29.10 -8.49 -19.01
C SER A 309 28.79 -8.51 -20.52
N VAL A 310 27.51 -8.39 -20.88
CA VAL A 310 27.02 -8.47 -22.27
C VAL A 310 26.28 -7.18 -22.66
N ILE A 311 26.94 -6.03 -22.49
CA ILE A 311 26.41 -4.74 -22.93
C ILE A 311 26.64 -4.57 -24.44
N SER A 312 25.57 -4.32 -25.20
CA SER A 312 25.62 -4.09 -26.64
C SER A 312 24.66 -2.98 -27.04
N ASN A 313 25.13 -2.04 -27.86
CA ASN A 313 24.36 -0.86 -28.30
C ASN A 313 23.70 -0.07 -27.15
N GLY A 314 24.38 0.02 -26.00
CA GLY A 314 23.87 0.74 -24.82
C GLY A 314 22.79 0.02 -24.02
N ASP A 315 22.52 -1.26 -24.31
CA ASP A 315 21.53 -2.10 -23.60
C ASP A 315 22.16 -3.44 -23.18
N ALA A 316 21.47 -4.21 -22.34
CA ALA A 316 21.89 -5.52 -21.86
C ALA A 316 20.71 -6.49 -21.76
N PRO A 317 20.93 -7.81 -21.97
CA PRO A 317 19.88 -8.79 -21.79
C PRO A 317 19.46 -8.90 -20.32
N VAL A 318 18.21 -9.31 -20.12
CA VAL A 318 17.67 -9.59 -18.78
C VAL A 318 17.60 -11.10 -18.58
N LEU A 319 18.24 -11.57 -17.52
CA LEU A 319 18.24 -12.95 -17.08
C LEU A 319 17.26 -13.13 -15.91
N TYR A 320 16.81 -14.36 -15.72
CA TYR A 320 15.91 -14.77 -14.65
C TYR A 320 16.43 -16.05 -14.01
N SER A 321 16.23 -16.23 -12.71
CA SER A 321 16.49 -17.49 -12.02
C SER A 321 15.41 -17.71 -10.97
N GLN A 322 15.09 -18.97 -10.70
CA GLN A 322 14.29 -19.33 -9.53
C GLN A 322 15.17 -19.34 -8.27
N HIS A 323 14.66 -18.78 -7.18
CA HIS A 323 15.27 -18.89 -5.87
C HIS A 323 14.85 -20.20 -5.18
N GLY A 324 15.58 -20.59 -4.12
CA GLY A 324 15.19 -21.73 -3.27
C GLY A 324 15.50 -23.13 -3.83
N ILE A 325 16.06 -23.24 -5.04
CA ILE A 325 16.44 -24.54 -5.64
C ILE A 325 17.84 -25.04 -5.21
N GLY A 326 18.55 -24.26 -4.37
CA GLY A 326 19.85 -24.62 -3.78
C GLY A 326 21.09 -24.18 -4.57
N TYR A 327 20.91 -23.65 -5.79
CA TYR A 327 21.93 -23.01 -6.61
C TYR A 327 21.27 -21.99 -7.55
N TRP A 328 22.06 -21.11 -8.15
CA TRP A 328 21.57 -20.15 -9.15
C TRP A 328 21.74 -20.71 -10.56
N GLU A 329 20.66 -20.74 -11.33
CA GLU A 329 20.67 -21.10 -12.75
C GLU A 329 19.90 -20.04 -13.53
N PHE A 330 20.64 -19.22 -14.27
CA PHE A 330 20.08 -18.10 -14.99
C PHE A 330 19.70 -18.48 -16.41
N GLU A 331 18.44 -18.23 -16.76
CA GLU A 331 17.92 -18.29 -18.12
C GLU A 331 17.60 -16.89 -18.66
N LYS A 332 17.52 -16.75 -19.98
CA LYS A 332 17.25 -15.44 -20.60
C LYS A 332 15.75 -15.13 -20.59
N ALA A 333 15.36 -14.09 -19.86
CA ALA A 333 13.99 -13.57 -19.83
C ALA A 333 13.70 -12.59 -20.97
N ALA A 334 14.68 -11.75 -21.34
CA ALA A 334 14.56 -10.80 -22.45
C ALA A 334 15.90 -10.54 -23.14
N ASP A 335 15.86 -10.25 -24.43
CA ASP A 335 17.06 -9.93 -25.23
C ASP A 335 17.67 -8.56 -24.88
N SER A 336 16.90 -7.67 -24.26
CA SER A 336 17.31 -6.32 -23.86
C SER A 336 16.46 -5.81 -22.70
N PHE A 337 16.88 -4.75 -22.02
CA PHE A 337 16.06 -4.06 -21.03
C PHE A 337 14.80 -3.45 -21.66
N ILE A 338 14.89 -2.94 -22.90
CA ILE A 338 13.72 -2.48 -23.65
C ILE A 338 12.69 -3.59 -23.86
N ASP A 339 13.13 -4.80 -24.21
CA ASP A 339 12.23 -5.94 -24.39
C ASP A 339 11.62 -6.39 -23.06
N PHE A 340 12.37 -6.29 -21.96
CA PHE A 340 11.81 -6.51 -20.62
C PHE A 340 10.71 -5.48 -20.29
N LEU A 341 10.92 -4.19 -20.54
CA LEU A 341 9.88 -3.17 -20.37
C LEU A 341 8.64 -3.43 -21.25
N LYS A 342 8.80 -4.01 -22.45
CA LYS A 342 7.66 -4.44 -23.27
C LYS A 342 6.86 -5.57 -22.61
N ILE A 343 7.51 -6.47 -21.86
CA ILE A 343 6.82 -7.51 -21.08
C ILE A 343 5.97 -6.85 -19.99
N LEU A 344 6.54 -5.91 -19.23
CA LEU A 344 5.85 -5.24 -18.12
C LEU A 344 4.64 -4.40 -18.55
N THR A 345 4.67 -3.89 -19.79
CA THR A 345 3.66 -2.98 -20.35
C THR A 345 2.58 -3.67 -21.19
N LYS A 346 2.65 -5.00 -21.35
CA LYS A 346 1.51 -5.80 -21.78
C LYS A 346 0.44 -5.80 -20.69
#